data_AF-A0A1V4EL71-F1
#
_entry.id   AF-A0A1V4EL71-F1
#
_cell.length_a   1.000
_cell.length_b   1.000
_cell.length_c   1.000
_cell.angle_alpha   90.00
_cell.angle_beta   90.00
_cell.angle_gamma   90.00
#
_symmetry.space_group_name_H-M   'P 1'
#
loop_
_entity.id
_entity.type
_entity.pdbx_description
1 polymer ?
#
loop_
_entity_poly.entity_id
_entity_poly.type
_entity_poly.pdbx_seq_one_letter_code
_entity_poly.pdbx_strand_id
1 'polypeptide(L)'
;MSSDDLMRQAGARWCEEHNRWECTKRSKRRPGDHCHASAIRGTAVCRNHGGQSTELLKAKGEAITAWSALSGQAVVSHTEAVLGMLQMSWLRAHLYAGLLERQFTDAQDQDADGGPAGLGGGDPELGPGAGLVGHTHGAVKDIGIYVTGEAARALTVLEGQERDRVVRYAKTAHDMGIAEAQVRIAEQTGQQLAEVIRRTADALLLAVVGLVTETAGREGTVGERLAAALDAAVRAAWPGWLSTIVPQQIAAVTAGGEA
;
A
#
# COMPACT_ATOMS: atom_id res chain seq x y z
N MET A 1 -12.79 18.08 -1.30
CA MET A 1 -13.17 17.59 -2.64
C MET A 1 -14.65 17.26 -2.66
N SER A 2 -15.36 17.72 -3.68
CA SER A 2 -16.76 17.38 -3.87
C SER A 2 -16.93 15.91 -4.30
N SER A 3 -18.14 15.37 -4.20
CA SER A 3 -18.43 14.03 -4.73
C SER A 3 -18.18 13.95 -6.24
N ASP A 4 -18.37 15.06 -6.95
CA ASP A 4 -18.17 15.13 -8.40
C ASP A 4 -16.70 15.09 -8.79
N ASP A 5 -15.82 15.73 -8.00
CA ASP A 5 -14.37 15.69 -8.22
C ASP A 5 -13.84 14.25 -8.15
N LEU A 6 -14.32 13.48 -7.17
CA LEU A 6 -13.94 12.08 -6.98
C LEU A 6 -14.35 11.21 -8.16
N MET A 7 -15.56 11.41 -8.68
CA MET A 7 -16.05 10.63 -9.82
C MET A 7 -15.32 10.99 -11.10
N ARG A 8 -15.03 12.28 -11.30
CA ARG A 8 -14.23 12.76 -12.43
C ARG A 8 -12.81 12.19 -12.38
N GLN A 9 -12.14 12.25 -11.23
CA GLN A 9 -10.79 11.69 -11.04
C GLN A 9 -10.77 10.17 -11.22
N ALA A 10 -11.81 9.47 -10.75
CA ALA A 10 -11.94 8.04 -10.96
C ALA A 10 -12.17 7.67 -12.43
N GLY A 11 -12.40 8.65 -13.30
CA GLY A 11 -12.63 8.46 -14.73
C GLY A 11 -14.06 8.04 -15.06
N ALA A 12 -15.05 8.27 -14.18
CA ALA A 12 -16.45 8.06 -14.52
C ALA A 12 -16.92 9.12 -15.54
N ARG A 13 -17.95 8.80 -16.32
CA ARG A 13 -18.50 9.73 -17.32
C ARG A 13 -19.74 10.41 -16.76
N TRP A 14 -19.81 11.74 -16.81
CA TRP A 14 -21.05 12.45 -16.52
C TRP A 14 -22.02 12.30 -17.69
N CYS A 15 -23.28 11.97 -17.40
CA CYS A 15 -24.36 11.92 -18.39
C CYS A 15 -25.36 13.03 -18.09
N GLU A 16 -25.53 13.96 -19.04
CA GLU A 16 -26.46 15.09 -18.90
C GLU A 16 -27.92 14.64 -18.90
N GLU A 17 -28.27 13.64 -19.72
CA GLU A 17 -29.65 13.10 -19.82
C GLU A 17 -30.14 12.53 -18.48
N HIS A 18 -29.26 11.82 -17.77
CA HIS A 18 -29.60 11.16 -16.51
C HIS A 18 -29.14 11.93 -15.26
N ASN A 19 -28.47 13.07 -15.44
CA ASN A 19 -27.92 13.90 -14.37
C ASN A 19 -27.13 13.11 -13.32
N ARG A 20 -26.26 12.19 -13.76
CA ARG A 20 -25.46 11.32 -12.88
C ARG A 20 -24.15 10.85 -13.51
N TRP A 21 -23.25 10.36 -12.67
CA TRP A 21 -22.03 9.67 -13.09
C TRP A 21 -22.30 8.21 -13.50
N GLU A 22 -21.93 7.87 -14.72
CA GLU A 22 -22.16 6.58 -15.37
C GLU A 22 -20.86 5.82 -15.65
N CYS A 23 -21.02 4.51 -15.85
CA CYS A 23 -19.94 3.60 -16.18
C CYS A 23 -19.35 3.90 -17.57
N THR A 24 -18.02 3.88 -17.67
CA THR A 24 -17.32 4.16 -18.95
C THR A 24 -17.18 2.95 -19.87
N LYS A 25 -17.51 1.75 -19.41
CA LYS A 25 -17.43 0.53 -20.24
C LYS A 25 -18.54 0.51 -21.28
N ARG A 26 -18.29 -0.13 -22.42
CA ARG A 26 -19.28 -0.28 -23.49
C ARG A 26 -20.51 -1.07 -23.03
N SER A 27 -21.68 -0.70 -23.54
CA SER A 27 -22.90 -1.46 -23.29
C SER A 27 -22.89 -2.76 -24.07
N LYS A 28 -23.12 -3.89 -23.38
CA LYS A 28 -23.37 -5.17 -24.06
C LYS A 28 -24.74 -5.22 -24.76
N ARG A 29 -25.69 -4.39 -24.32
CA ARG A 29 -27.07 -4.38 -24.83
C ARG A 29 -27.25 -3.48 -26.05
N ARG A 30 -26.39 -2.47 -26.21
CA ARG A 30 -26.44 -1.47 -27.29
C ARG A 30 -25.04 -1.35 -27.91
N PRO A 31 -24.77 -2.10 -28.99
CA PRO A 31 -23.48 -2.03 -29.68
C PRO A 31 -23.19 -0.60 -30.15
N GLY A 32 -21.99 -0.10 -29.87
CA GLY A 32 -21.58 1.28 -30.18
C GLY A 32 -21.81 2.29 -29.05
N ASP A 33 -22.57 1.94 -28.03
CA ASP A 33 -22.93 2.80 -26.91
C ASP A 33 -22.15 2.47 -25.62
N HIS A 34 -22.16 3.36 -24.63
CA HIS A 34 -21.59 3.11 -23.29
C HIS A 34 -22.64 2.62 -22.30
N CYS A 35 -22.17 2.17 -21.14
CA CYS A 35 -23.04 1.66 -20.10
C CYS A 35 -23.64 2.81 -19.26
N HIS A 36 -24.94 3.02 -19.40
CA HIS A 36 -25.68 4.01 -18.61
C HIS A 36 -25.92 3.65 -17.14
N ALA A 37 -25.42 2.52 -16.66
CA ALA A 37 -25.53 2.17 -15.26
C ALA A 37 -24.65 3.10 -14.41
N SER A 38 -25.16 3.51 -13.24
CA SER A 38 -24.41 4.34 -12.30
C SER A 38 -23.06 3.73 -11.95
N ALA A 39 -22.01 4.52 -12.04
CA ALA A 39 -20.68 4.11 -11.58
C ALA A 39 -20.67 4.02 -10.05
N ILE A 40 -19.89 3.07 -9.52
CA ILE A 40 -19.67 2.98 -8.07
C ILE A 40 -18.79 4.16 -7.66
N ARG A 41 -19.14 4.83 -6.55
CA ARG A 41 -18.42 6.01 -6.05
C ARG A 41 -16.92 5.74 -5.96
N GLY A 42 -16.08 6.62 -6.52
CA GLY A 42 -14.61 6.45 -6.55
C GLY A 42 -14.11 5.43 -7.58
N THR A 43 -14.94 5.01 -8.53
CA THR A 43 -14.57 4.12 -9.64
C THR A 43 -15.19 4.59 -10.96
N ALA A 44 -14.64 4.18 -12.10
CA ALA A 44 -15.21 4.42 -13.44
C ALA A 44 -16.28 3.38 -13.87
N VAL A 45 -16.58 2.38 -13.03
CA VAL A 45 -17.32 1.18 -13.44
C VAL A 45 -18.54 0.92 -12.58
N CYS A 46 -19.57 0.32 -13.18
CA CYS A 46 -20.74 -0.15 -12.43
C CYS A 46 -20.51 -1.57 -11.88
N ARG A 47 -21.41 -2.01 -10.99
CA ARG A 47 -21.40 -3.37 -10.41
C ARG A 47 -21.33 -4.51 -11.44
N ASN A 48 -21.85 -4.30 -12.66
CA ASN A 48 -21.89 -5.33 -13.70
C ASN A 48 -20.64 -5.33 -14.59
N HIS A 49 -19.86 -4.24 -14.58
CA HIS A 49 -18.69 -4.06 -15.46
C HIS A 49 -17.36 -3.99 -14.71
N GLY A 50 -17.37 -3.99 -13.37
CA GLY A 50 -16.14 -3.99 -12.59
C GLY A 50 -15.41 -5.34 -12.54
N GLY A 51 -16.04 -6.44 -12.98
CA GLY A 51 -15.41 -7.77 -13.01
C GLY A 51 -15.03 -8.33 -11.63
N GLN A 52 -15.52 -7.70 -10.56
CA GLN A 52 -15.21 -7.97 -9.17
C GLN A 52 -16.50 -7.89 -8.34
N SER A 53 -16.46 -8.38 -7.09
CA SER A 53 -17.60 -8.25 -6.20
C SER A 53 -17.94 -6.77 -5.99
N THR A 54 -19.23 -6.47 -5.84
CA THR A 54 -19.68 -5.08 -5.60
C THR A 54 -19.09 -4.50 -4.32
N GLU A 55 -18.90 -5.35 -3.31
CA GLU A 55 -18.26 -4.99 -2.04
C GLU A 55 -16.81 -4.53 -2.25
N LEU A 56 -16.02 -5.29 -3.03
CA LEU A 56 -14.63 -4.93 -3.32
C LEU A 56 -14.54 -3.60 -4.08
N LEU A 57 -15.43 -3.38 -5.06
CA LEU A 57 -15.47 -2.13 -5.82
C LEU A 57 -15.83 -0.93 -4.94
N LYS A 58 -16.76 -1.10 -4.00
CA LYS A 58 -17.10 -0.06 -3.02
C LYS A 58 -15.92 0.24 -2.09
N ALA A 59 -15.29 -0.80 -1.54
CA ALA A 59 -14.14 -0.65 -0.65
C ALA A 59 -12.98 0.09 -1.34
N LYS A 60 -12.71 -0.22 -2.61
CA LYS A 60 -11.74 0.50 -3.46
C LYS A 60 -12.07 1.98 -3.60
N GLY A 61 -13.33 2.30 -3.91
CA GLY A 61 -13.79 3.67 -4.06
C GLY A 61 -13.76 4.48 -2.75
N GLU A 62 -14.12 3.83 -1.64
CA GLU A 62 -14.00 4.39 -0.29
C GLU A 62 -12.54 4.67 0.07
N ALA A 63 -11.62 3.76 -0.23
CA ALA A 63 -10.19 3.93 0.02
C ALA A 63 -9.62 5.14 -0.74
N ILE A 64 -9.94 5.30 -2.03
CA ILE A 64 -9.54 6.48 -2.82
C ILE A 64 -10.10 7.75 -2.20
N THR A 65 -11.39 7.75 -1.87
CA THR A 65 -12.07 8.92 -1.29
C THR A 65 -11.40 9.34 0.02
N ALA A 66 -11.12 8.36 0.90
CA ALA A 66 -10.46 8.61 2.17
C ALA A 66 -9.02 9.10 1.97
N TRP A 67 -8.26 8.47 1.08
CA TRP A 67 -6.88 8.85 0.80
C TRP A 67 -6.75 10.26 0.23
N SER A 68 -7.57 10.62 -0.76
CA SER A 68 -7.57 11.97 -1.34
C SER A 68 -7.95 13.03 -0.31
N ALA A 69 -8.86 12.72 0.62
CA ALA A 69 -9.22 13.63 1.69
C ALA A 69 -8.08 13.86 2.70
N LEU A 70 -7.23 12.86 2.93
CA LEU A 70 -6.15 12.90 3.92
C LEU A 70 -4.84 13.49 3.38
N SER A 71 -4.44 13.05 2.19
CA SER A 71 -3.15 13.44 1.59
C SER A 71 -3.23 14.77 0.84
N GLY A 72 -4.43 15.19 0.41
CA GLY A 72 -4.59 16.28 -0.57
C GLY A 72 -3.97 15.99 -1.93
N GLN A 73 -3.41 14.78 -2.14
CA GLN A 73 -2.79 14.36 -3.38
C GLN A 73 -3.76 13.57 -4.25
N ALA A 74 -3.59 13.69 -5.57
CA ALA A 74 -4.27 12.83 -6.53
C ALA A 74 -3.72 11.39 -6.37
N VAL A 75 -4.62 10.44 -6.15
CA VAL A 75 -4.27 9.01 -6.06
C VAL A 75 -3.69 8.53 -7.39
N VAL A 76 -2.54 7.82 -7.36
CA VAL A 76 -1.97 7.21 -8.57
C VAL A 76 -2.64 5.86 -8.88
N SER A 77 -3.04 5.08 -7.86
CA SER A 77 -3.80 3.83 -8.05
C SER A 77 -4.69 3.41 -6.86
N HIS A 78 -5.73 2.59 -7.11
CA HIS A 78 -6.55 1.97 -6.04
C HIS A 78 -5.71 1.14 -5.07
N THR A 79 -4.67 0.47 -5.57
CA THR A 79 -3.76 -0.37 -4.77
C THR A 79 -3.02 0.46 -3.73
N GLU A 80 -2.46 1.59 -4.16
CA GLU A 80 -1.77 2.51 -3.25
C GLU A 80 -2.73 3.12 -2.24
N ALA A 81 -3.93 3.54 -2.66
CA ALA A 81 -4.91 4.08 -1.73
C ALA A 81 -5.32 3.07 -0.66
N VAL A 82 -5.55 1.80 -1.03
CA VAL A 82 -5.90 0.75 -0.07
C VAL A 82 -4.75 0.46 0.90
N LEU A 83 -3.50 0.37 0.41
CA LEU A 83 -2.34 0.15 1.27
C LEU A 83 -2.06 1.33 2.19
N GLY A 84 -2.14 2.55 1.67
CA GLY A 84 -1.96 3.76 2.45
C GLY A 84 -3.01 3.88 3.55
N MET A 85 -4.29 3.60 3.23
CA MET A 85 -5.35 3.59 4.24
C MET A 85 -5.17 2.47 5.28
N LEU A 86 -4.71 1.28 4.88
CA LEU A 86 -4.39 0.19 5.81
C LEU A 86 -3.27 0.60 6.79
N GLN A 87 -2.17 1.17 6.28
CA GLN A 87 -1.06 1.63 7.12
C GLN A 87 -1.51 2.71 8.11
N MET A 88 -2.29 3.69 7.64
CA MET A 88 -2.81 4.76 8.49
C MET A 88 -3.75 4.23 9.58
N SER A 89 -4.71 3.36 9.24
CA SER A 89 -5.61 2.77 10.23
C SER A 89 -4.87 1.90 11.23
N TRP A 90 -3.82 1.18 10.81
CA TRP A 90 -2.98 0.38 11.72
C TRP A 90 -2.21 1.26 12.72
N LEU A 91 -1.61 2.36 12.24
CA LEU A 91 -0.92 3.33 13.11
C LEU A 91 -1.87 3.97 14.13
N ARG A 92 -3.08 4.35 13.68
CA ARG A 92 -4.10 4.93 14.56
C ARG A 92 -4.59 3.92 15.60
N ALA A 93 -4.82 2.67 15.20
CA ALA A 93 -5.22 1.61 16.12
C ALA A 93 -4.15 1.41 17.23
N HIS A 94 -2.86 1.40 16.88
CA HIS A 94 -1.77 1.30 17.87
C HIS A 94 -1.70 2.51 18.79
N LEU A 95 -1.85 3.72 18.22
CA LEU A 95 -1.88 4.94 19.02
C LEU A 95 -3.05 4.91 20.03
N TYR A 96 -4.26 4.57 19.58
CA TYR A 96 -5.43 4.53 20.43
C TYR A 96 -5.34 3.43 21.48
N ALA A 97 -4.81 2.25 21.13
CA ALA A 97 -4.53 1.20 22.10
C ALA A 97 -3.56 1.65 23.20
N GLY A 98 -2.46 2.32 22.83
CA GLY A 98 -1.50 2.83 23.82
C GLY A 98 -2.06 3.96 24.69
N LEU A 99 -2.96 4.78 24.15
CA LEU A 99 -3.68 5.79 24.95
C LEU A 99 -4.70 5.14 25.91
N LEU A 100 -5.38 4.07 25.48
CA LEU A 100 -6.31 3.32 26.33
C LEU A 100 -5.60 2.62 27.47
N GLU A 101 -4.44 2.01 27.20
CA GLU A 101 -3.61 1.37 28.21
C GLU A 101 -3.21 2.38 29.29
N ARG A 102 -2.72 3.56 28.90
CA ARG A 102 -2.42 4.65 29.85
C ARG A 102 -3.64 5.10 30.62
N GLN A 103 -4.77 5.35 29.94
CA GLN A 103 -6.00 5.79 30.59
C GLN A 103 -6.53 4.75 31.60
N PHE A 104 -6.34 3.46 31.30
CA PHE A 104 -6.70 2.38 32.20
C PHE A 104 -5.76 2.33 33.42
N THR A 105 -4.45 2.40 33.23
CA THR A 105 -3.47 2.45 34.33
C THR A 105 -3.68 3.66 35.24
N ASP A 106 -3.84 4.86 34.66
CA ASP A 106 -4.06 6.09 35.43
C ASP A 106 -5.34 6.03 36.27
N ALA A 107 -6.38 5.34 35.77
CA ALA A 107 -7.62 5.13 36.53
C ALA A 107 -7.43 4.17 37.69
N GLN A 108 -6.65 3.09 37.50
CA GLN A 108 -6.33 2.15 38.58
C GLN A 108 -5.50 2.79 39.70
N ASP A 109 -4.53 3.62 39.34
CA ASP A 109 -3.68 4.31 40.32
C ASP A 109 -4.48 5.35 41.14
N GLN A 110 -5.43 6.05 40.51
CA GLN A 110 -6.32 7.00 41.19
C GLN A 110 -7.28 6.33 42.18
N ASP A 111 -7.82 5.15 41.82
CA ASP A 111 -8.65 4.35 42.72
C ASP A 111 -7.85 3.85 43.94
N ALA A 112 -6.55 3.55 43.77
CA ALA A 112 -5.69 3.06 44.84
C ALA A 112 -5.29 4.16 45.86
N ASP A 113 -5.06 5.39 45.40
CA ASP A 113 -4.60 6.50 46.23
C ASP A 113 -5.73 7.32 46.88
N GLY A 114 -7.01 7.01 46.57
CA GLY A 114 -8.17 7.74 47.11
C GLY A 114 -8.20 9.23 46.73
N GLY A 115 -7.48 9.60 45.68
CA GLY A 115 -7.38 10.97 45.19
C GLY A 115 -8.70 11.46 44.58
N PRO A 116 -8.95 12.77 44.54
CA PRO A 116 -10.12 13.31 43.84
C PRO A 116 -10.04 12.90 42.36
N ALA A 117 -11.09 12.24 41.86
CA ALA A 117 -11.18 11.77 40.49
C ALA A 117 -10.67 12.86 39.53
N GLY A 118 -9.66 12.52 38.72
CA GLY A 118 -9.00 13.48 37.82
C GLY A 118 -9.99 14.14 36.84
N LEU A 119 -9.48 15.03 35.97
CA LEU A 119 -10.22 15.90 35.03
C LEU A 119 -11.21 15.20 34.06
N GLY A 120 -11.42 13.89 34.19
CA GLY A 120 -12.44 13.10 33.50
C GLY A 120 -13.57 12.57 34.40
N GLY A 121 -13.76 13.12 35.61
CA GLY A 121 -14.92 12.86 36.49
C GLY A 121 -15.33 11.39 36.49
N GLY A 122 -14.38 10.51 36.82
CA GLY A 122 -14.66 9.09 36.95
C GLY A 122 -15.70 8.89 38.04
N ASP A 123 -16.77 8.16 37.73
CA ASP A 123 -17.70 7.69 38.75
C ASP A 123 -16.95 6.63 39.58
N PRO A 124 -16.76 6.84 40.89
CA PRO A 124 -16.10 5.85 41.75
C PRO A 124 -16.85 4.51 41.79
N GLU A 125 -18.14 4.45 41.42
CA GLU A 125 -18.90 3.20 41.34
C GLU A 125 -18.46 2.30 40.17
N LEU A 126 -17.81 2.83 39.14
CA LEU A 126 -17.31 2.07 37.99
C LEU A 126 -15.98 1.34 38.28
N GLY A 127 -15.31 1.67 39.39
CA GLY A 127 -14.03 1.08 39.81
C GLY A 127 -12.98 1.03 38.68
N PRO A 128 -12.23 -0.09 38.51
CA PRO A 128 -11.17 -0.21 37.50
C PRO A 128 -11.63 0.04 36.05
N GLY A 129 -12.95 0.02 35.78
CA GLY A 129 -13.55 0.30 34.48
C GLY A 129 -13.77 1.79 34.19
N ALA A 130 -13.55 2.69 35.14
CA ALA A 130 -13.79 4.12 35.01
C ALA A 130 -13.00 4.78 33.88
N GLY A 131 -11.85 4.20 33.49
CA GLY A 131 -11.05 4.60 32.34
C GLY A 131 -11.63 4.18 30.99
N LEU A 132 -12.55 3.22 30.92
CA LEU A 132 -13.04 2.62 29.67
C LEU A 132 -14.52 2.88 29.43
N VAL A 133 -15.32 2.87 30.48
CA VAL A 133 -16.77 3.06 30.47
C VAL A 133 -17.12 4.37 31.18
N GLY A 134 -18.17 5.03 30.74
CA GLY A 134 -18.75 6.19 31.40
C GLY A 134 -20.27 6.18 31.31
N HIS A 135 -20.91 7.21 31.85
CA HIS A 135 -22.36 7.31 31.86
C HIS A 135 -22.90 8.22 30.75
N THR A 136 -24.03 7.82 30.19
CA THR A 136 -24.90 8.70 29.42
C THR A 136 -25.78 9.48 30.39
N HIS A 137 -26.06 10.74 30.06
CA HIS A 137 -26.85 11.61 30.91
C HIS A 137 -28.07 12.15 30.16
N GLY A 138 -29.21 12.13 30.84
CA GLY A 138 -30.44 12.81 30.43
C GLY A 138 -30.62 14.09 31.25
N ALA A 139 -31.41 15.01 30.73
CA ALA A 139 -31.76 16.25 31.44
C ALA A 139 -33.27 16.49 31.39
N VAL A 140 -33.89 16.65 32.57
CA VAL A 140 -35.30 17.02 32.71
C VAL A 140 -35.38 18.25 33.60
N LYS A 141 -36.19 19.24 33.21
CA LYS A 141 -36.22 20.59 33.83
C LYS A 141 -36.44 20.58 35.34
N ASP A 142 -37.22 19.63 35.86
CA ASP A 142 -37.60 19.56 37.28
C ASP A 142 -36.75 18.59 38.11
N ILE A 143 -36.02 17.68 37.45
CA ILE A 143 -35.23 16.61 38.09
C ILE A 143 -33.73 16.91 38.00
N GLY A 144 -33.31 17.76 37.06
CA GLY A 144 -31.91 18.04 36.78
C GLY A 144 -31.30 17.03 35.79
N ILE A 145 -29.96 16.93 35.83
CA ILE A 145 -29.20 15.97 35.03
C ILE A 145 -29.14 14.65 35.79
N TYR A 146 -29.47 13.55 35.14
CA TYR A 146 -29.45 12.21 35.74
C TYR A 146 -28.81 11.19 34.79
N VAL A 147 -28.28 10.12 35.37
CA VAL A 147 -27.67 9.01 34.62
C VAL A 147 -28.75 8.22 33.89
N THR A 148 -28.62 8.08 32.58
CA THR A 148 -29.55 7.32 31.72
C THR A 148 -29.05 5.93 31.37
N GLY A 149 -27.77 5.64 31.60
CA GLY A 149 -27.16 4.34 31.32
C GLY A 149 -25.65 4.42 31.15
N GLU A 150 -25.03 3.33 30.72
CA GLU A 150 -23.59 3.24 30.46
C GLU A 150 -23.25 3.36 28.97
N ALA A 151 -22.08 3.89 28.66
CA ALA A 151 -21.53 3.95 27.31
C ALA A 151 -20.00 3.80 27.32
N ALA A 152 -19.46 3.14 26.29
CA ALA A 152 -18.03 3.12 26.07
C ALA A 152 -17.51 4.55 25.87
N ARG A 153 -16.38 4.87 26.51
CA ARG A 153 -15.73 6.17 26.32
C ARG A 153 -15.23 6.32 24.89
N ALA A 154 -15.15 7.56 24.43
CA ALA A 154 -14.84 7.90 23.05
C ALA A 154 -13.58 7.19 22.52
N LEU A 155 -12.52 7.07 23.32
CA LEU A 155 -11.29 6.43 22.92
C LEU A 155 -11.44 4.92 22.66
N THR A 156 -12.27 4.23 23.47
CA THR A 156 -12.57 2.80 23.27
C THR A 156 -13.33 2.59 21.96
N VAL A 157 -14.28 3.49 21.67
CA VAL A 157 -15.03 3.47 20.41
C VAL A 157 -14.11 3.73 19.21
N LEU A 158 -13.21 4.71 19.30
CA LEU A 158 -12.27 5.04 18.23
C LEU A 158 -11.27 3.90 17.95
N GLU A 159 -10.76 3.25 19.00
CA GLU A 159 -9.88 2.08 18.86
C GLU A 159 -10.59 0.93 18.13
N GLY A 160 -11.81 0.59 18.56
CA GLY A 160 -12.60 -0.47 17.93
C GLY A 160 -12.90 -0.16 16.46
N GLN A 161 -13.28 1.08 16.15
CA GLN A 161 -13.52 1.52 14.78
C GLN A 161 -12.28 1.42 13.88
N GLU A 162 -11.08 1.76 14.39
CA GLU A 162 -9.85 1.62 13.60
C GLU A 162 -9.45 0.16 13.42
N ARG A 163 -9.66 -0.72 14.42
CA ARG A 163 -9.46 -2.17 14.25
C ARG A 163 -10.35 -2.76 13.16
N ASP A 164 -11.62 -2.38 13.12
CA ASP A 164 -12.54 -2.80 12.06
C ASP A 164 -12.07 -2.30 10.68
N ARG A 165 -11.56 -1.07 10.60
CA ARG A 165 -10.98 -0.52 9.36
C ARG A 165 -9.73 -1.28 8.93
N VAL A 166 -8.84 -1.64 9.86
CA VAL A 166 -7.66 -2.46 9.58
C VAL A 166 -8.07 -3.78 8.95
N VAL A 167 -9.00 -4.52 9.57
CA VAL A 167 -9.47 -5.81 9.04
C VAL A 167 -10.11 -5.64 7.66
N ARG A 168 -10.93 -4.60 7.47
CA ARG A 168 -11.60 -4.33 6.19
C ARG A 168 -10.61 -4.01 5.08
N TYR A 169 -9.63 -3.13 5.32
CA TYR A 169 -8.62 -2.79 4.30
C TYR A 169 -7.64 -3.95 4.07
N ALA A 170 -7.32 -4.74 5.09
CA ALA A 170 -6.52 -5.96 4.93
C ALA A 170 -7.24 -6.99 4.04
N LYS A 171 -8.53 -7.23 4.27
CA LYS A 171 -9.34 -8.08 3.39
C LYS A 171 -9.40 -7.52 1.96
N THR A 172 -9.61 -6.21 1.83
CA THR A 172 -9.64 -5.53 0.52
C THR A 172 -8.32 -5.72 -0.22
N ALA A 173 -7.18 -5.56 0.47
CA ALA A 173 -5.85 -5.78 -0.08
C ALA A 173 -5.61 -7.23 -0.51
N HIS A 174 -6.09 -8.19 0.30
CA HIS A 174 -6.04 -9.62 -0.03
C HIS A 174 -6.90 -9.95 -1.26
N ASP A 175 -8.16 -9.50 -1.29
CA ASP A 175 -9.06 -9.69 -2.44
C ASP A 175 -8.54 -9.03 -3.73
N MET A 176 -7.71 -7.98 -3.58
CA MET A 176 -7.01 -7.33 -4.70
C MET A 176 -5.80 -8.11 -5.20
N GLY A 177 -5.35 -9.14 -4.47
CA GLY A 177 -4.18 -9.93 -4.80
C GLY A 177 -2.87 -9.13 -4.72
N ILE A 178 -2.80 -8.15 -3.80
CA ILE A 178 -1.65 -7.23 -3.70
C ILE A 178 -0.38 -7.99 -3.32
N ALA A 179 -0.45 -8.89 -2.36
CA ALA A 179 0.71 -9.67 -1.90
C ALA A 179 1.25 -10.56 -3.03
N GLU A 180 0.36 -11.24 -3.75
CA GLU A 180 0.72 -12.07 -4.90
C GLU A 180 1.30 -11.22 -6.03
N ALA A 181 0.80 -10.00 -6.25
CA ALA A 181 1.37 -9.07 -7.21
C ALA A 181 2.79 -8.65 -6.83
N GLN A 182 3.04 -8.35 -5.55
CA GLN A 182 4.38 -8.01 -5.05
C GLN A 182 5.35 -9.17 -5.19
N VAL A 183 4.92 -10.40 -4.88
CA VAL A 183 5.72 -11.61 -5.10
C VAL A 183 6.05 -11.79 -6.57
N ARG A 184 5.06 -11.68 -7.47
CA ARG A 184 5.31 -11.79 -8.92
C ARG A 184 6.30 -10.75 -9.44
N ILE A 185 6.19 -9.50 -8.97
CA ILE A 185 7.13 -8.44 -9.35
C ILE A 185 8.53 -8.77 -8.84
N ALA A 186 8.65 -9.25 -7.60
CA ALA A 186 9.93 -9.65 -7.03
C ALA A 186 10.55 -10.84 -7.78
N GLU A 187 9.75 -11.84 -8.14
CA GLU A 187 10.18 -12.99 -8.96
C GLU A 187 10.64 -12.55 -10.35
N GLN A 188 9.87 -11.70 -11.04
CA GLN A 188 10.24 -11.15 -12.34
C GLN A 188 11.54 -10.33 -12.25
N THR A 189 11.69 -9.52 -11.20
CA THR A 189 12.92 -8.75 -10.94
C THR A 189 14.11 -9.68 -10.69
N GLY A 190 13.91 -10.77 -9.93
CA GLY A 190 14.92 -11.79 -9.69
C GLY A 190 15.34 -12.50 -10.98
N GLN A 191 14.40 -12.83 -11.86
CA GLN A 191 14.67 -13.43 -13.16
C GLN A 191 15.46 -12.48 -14.08
N GLN A 192 15.05 -11.20 -14.15
CA GLN A 192 15.78 -10.19 -14.91
C GLN A 192 17.21 -9.99 -14.38
N LEU A 193 17.39 -9.92 -13.07
CA LEU A 193 18.70 -9.80 -12.44
C LEU A 193 19.59 -11.02 -12.72
N ALA A 194 19.05 -12.23 -12.60
CA ALA A 194 19.76 -13.46 -12.91
C ALA A 194 20.21 -13.51 -14.38
N GLU A 195 19.35 -13.07 -15.31
CA GLU A 195 19.68 -12.99 -16.73
C GLU A 195 20.79 -11.98 -17.03
N VAL A 196 20.74 -10.79 -16.40
CA VAL A 196 21.82 -9.79 -16.51
C VAL A 196 23.15 -10.36 -16.01
N ILE A 197 23.14 -11.02 -14.85
CA ILE A 197 24.35 -11.63 -14.27
C ILE A 197 24.91 -12.68 -15.22
N ARG A 198 24.07 -13.60 -15.73
CA ARG A 198 24.49 -14.67 -16.63
C ARG A 198 25.10 -14.12 -17.93
N ARG A 199 24.42 -13.19 -18.60
CA ARG A 199 24.93 -12.57 -19.84
C ARG A 199 26.22 -11.79 -19.61
N THR A 200 26.33 -11.10 -18.48
CA THR A 200 27.54 -10.37 -18.12
C THR A 200 28.71 -11.33 -17.90
N ALA A 201 28.48 -12.43 -17.18
CA ALA A 201 29.49 -13.46 -16.95
C ALA A 201 29.94 -14.12 -18.26
N ASP A 202 29.00 -14.49 -19.14
CA ASP A 202 29.29 -15.08 -20.45
C ASP A 202 30.12 -14.11 -21.33
N ALA A 203 29.75 -12.82 -21.37
CA ALA A 203 30.45 -11.81 -22.14
C ALA A 203 31.85 -11.49 -21.59
N LEU A 204 31.99 -11.41 -20.25
CA LEU A 204 33.30 -11.24 -19.61
C LEU A 204 34.20 -12.45 -19.85
N LEU A 205 33.67 -13.67 -19.76
CA LEU A 205 34.41 -14.89 -20.07
C LEU A 205 34.91 -14.87 -21.51
N LEU A 206 34.07 -14.48 -22.47
CA LEU A 206 34.45 -14.35 -23.87
C LEU A 206 35.57 -13.33 -24.07
N ALA A 207 35.48 -12.17 -23.40
CA ALA A 207 36.52 -11.13 -23.46
C ALA A 207 37.86 -11.61 -22.88
N VAL A 208 37.82 -12.31 -21.75
CA VAL A 208 39.02 -12.92 -21.13
C VAL A 208 39.63 -13.97 -22.05
N VAL A 209 38.84 -14.90 -22.61
CA VAL A 209 39.33 -15.95 -23.52
C VAL A 209 39.94 -15.35 -24.78
N GLY A 210 39.32 -14.30 -25.34
CA GLY A 210 39.86 -13.55 -26.47
C GLY A 210 41.24 -12.97 -26.16
N LEU A 211 41.37 -12.26 -25.03
CA LEU A 211 42.65 -11.69 -24.58
C LEU A 211 43.72 -12.77 -24.33
N VAL A 212 43.33 -13.90 -23.75
CA VAL A 212 44.24 -15.03 -23.52
C VAL A 212 44.78 -15.57 -24.83
N THR A 213 43.90 -15.76 -25.82
CA THR A 213 44.25 -16.30 -27.13
C THR A 213 45.17 -15.32 -27.89
N GLU A 214 44.87 -14.02 -27.86
CA GLU A 214 45.72 -12.99 -28.44
C GLU A 214 47.11 -12.94 -27.81
N THR A 215 47.20 -13.04 -26.49
CA THR A 215 48.47 -12.96 -25.76
C THR A 215 49.31 -14.22 -25.99
N ALA A 216 48.70 -15.40 -25.92
CA ALA A 216 49.38 -16.67 -26.19
C ALA A 216 49.87 -16.78 -27.65
N GLY A 217 49.13 -16.23 -28.61
CA GLY A 217 49.51 -16.22 -30.03
C GLY A 217 50.67 -15.27 -30.36
N ARG A 218 50.93 -14.24 -29.54
CA ARG A 218 51.99 -13.25 -29.80
C ARG A 218 53.37 -13.67 -29.34
N GLU A 219 53.47 -14.44 -28.26
CA GLU A 219 54.77 -14.59 -27.59
C GLU A 219 55.49 -15.91 -27.86
N GLY A 220 54.82 -17.00 -28.25
CA GLY A 220 55.47 -18.32 -28.29
C GLY A 220 56.11 -18.73 -26.94
N THR A 221 55.76 -18.03 -25.86
CA THR A 221 56.29 -18.21 -24.51
C THR A 221 55.49 -19.28 -23.78
N VAL A 222 56.20 -20.16 -23.07
CA VAL A 222 55.60 -21.24 -22.29
C VAL A 222 55.88 -20.98 -20.80
N GLY A 223 54.85 -21.09 -19.95
CA GLY A 223 54.99 -21.09 -18.49
C GLY A 223 54.74 -19.73 -17.81
N GLU A 224 55.53 -19.42 -16.78
CA GLU A 224 55.27 -18.33 -15.82
C GLU A 224 55.23 -16.93 -16.42
N ARG A 225 56.00 -16.67 -17.49
CA ARG A 225 55.98 -15.37 -18.19
C ARG A 225 54.65 -15.08 -18.87
N LEU A 226 54.05 -16.10 -19.49
CA LEU A 226 52.72 -16.00 -20.08
C LEU A 226 51.66 -15.75 -18.99
N ALA A 227 51.76 -16.44 -17.87
CA ALA A 227 50.83 -16.25 -16.74
C ALA A 227 50.88 -14.82 -16.17
N ALA A 228 52.08 -14.25 -15.99
CA ALA A 228 52.25 -12.87 -15.51
C ALA A 228 51.75 -11.83 -16.53
N ALA A 229 52.03 -12.05 -17.82
CA ALA A 229 51.53 -11.18 -18.89
C ALA A 229 50.00 -11.19 -18.97
N LEU A 230 49.37 -12.36 -18.82
CA LEU A 230 47.92 -12.52 -18.79
C LEU A 230 47.27 -11.84 -17.58
N ASP A 231 47.82 -12.01 -16.36
CA ASP A 231 47.28 -11.35 -15.16
C ASP A 231 47.32 -9.81 -15.31
N ALA A 232 48.45 -9.26 -15.77
CA ALA A 232 48.58 -7.82 -16.00
C ALA A 232 47.60 -7.31 -17.07
N ALA A 233 47.48 -8.04 -18.19
CA ALA A 233 46.58 -7.67 -19.28
C ALA A 233 45.10 -7.72 -18.86
N VAL A 234 44.68 -8.77 -18.14
CA VAL A 234 43.31 -8.88 -17.62
C VAL A 234 43.02 -7.75 -16.64
N ARG A 235 43.91 -7.47 -15.68
CA ARG A 235 43.73 -6.37 -14.72
C ARG A 235 43.59 -5.02 -15.40
N ALA A 236 44.36 -4.77 -16.46
CA ALA A 236 44.29 -3.52 -17.21
C ALA A 236 42.97 -3.38 -18.01
N ALA A 237 42.48 -4.47 -18.61
CA ALA A 237 41.27 -4.48 -19.43
C ALA A 237 39.98 -4.52 -18.59
N TRP A 238 40.03 -5.12 -17.40
CA TRP A 238 38.86 -5.41 -16.55
C TRP A 238 37.95 -4.21 -16.28
N PRO A 239 38.45 -3.02 -15.86
CA PRO A 239 37.57 -1.88 -15.61
C PRO A 239 36.82 -1.42 -16.86
N GLY A 240 37.47 -1.46 -18.04
CA GLY A 240 36.87 -1.09 -19.32
C GLY A 240 35.81 -2.09 -19.79
N TRP A 241 36.03 -3.37 -19.54
CA TRP A 241 35.02 -4.40 -19.79
C TRP A 241 33.81 -4.21 -18.87
N LEU A 242 34.00 -3.98 -17.58
CA LEU A 242 32.88 -3.74 -16.66
C LEU A 242 32.05 -2.51 -17.04
N SER A 243 32.71 -1.40 -17.40
CA SER A 243 32.02 -0.16 -17.76
C SER A 243 31.25 -0.24 -19.09
N THR A 244 31.60 -1.21 -19.95
CA THR A 244 30.98 -1.38 -21.27
C THR A 244 29.97 -2.53 -21.28
N ILE A 245 30.38 -3.72 -20.81
CA ILE A 245 29.59 -4.96 -20.88
C ILE A 245 28.38 -4.89 -19.95
N VAL A 246 28.56 -4.45 -18.68
CA VAL A 246 27.46 -4.45 -17.70
C VAL A 246 26.30 -3.56 -18.17
N PRO A 247 26.49 -2.28 -18.56
CA PRO A 247 25.39 -1.46 -19.04
C PRO A 247 24.74 -1.99 -20.32
N GLN A 248 25.52 -2.58 -21.24
CA GLN A 248 24.98 -3.20 -22.46
C GLN A 248 24.06 -4.39 -22.13
N GLN A 249 24.45 -5.25 -21.19
CA GLN A 249 23.62 -6.39 -20.80
C GLN A 249 22.38 -5.96 -20.02
N ILE A 250 22.48 -4.93 -19.17
CA ILE A 250 21.31 -4.31 -18.54
C ILE A 250 20.34 -3.80 -19.61
N ALA A 251 20.83 -3.00 -20.57
CA ALA A 251 20.00 -2.45 -21.64
C ALA A 251 19.36 -3.55 -22.51
N ALA A 252 20.08 -4.63 -22.80
CA ALA A 252 19.58 -5.74 -23.60
C ALA A 252 18.47 -6.55 -22.89
N VAL A 253 18.48 -6.62 -21.55
CA VAL A 253 17.43 -7.28 -20.77
C VAL A 253 16.23 -6.35 -20.56
N THR A 254 16.45 -5.05 -20.34
CA THR A 254 15.36 -4.10 -20.11
C THR A 254 14.61 -3.72 -21.40
N ALA A 255 15.31 -3.59 -22.54
CA ALA A 255 14.67 -3.25 -23.82
C ALA A 255 13.89 -4.42 -24.45
N GLY A 256 14.19 -5.67 -24.06
CA GLY A 256 13.48 -6.86 -24.56
C GLY A 256 12.11 -7.12 -23.91
N GLY A 257 11.71 -6.31 -22.92
CA GLY A 257 10.44 -6.46 -22.20
C GLY A 257 9.26 -5.64 -22.75
N GLU A 258 9.45 -4.85 -23.81
CA GLU A 258 8.43 -3.97 -24.41
C GLU A 258 7.79 -4.54 -25.71
N ALA A 259 7.94 -5.85 -26.00
CA ALA A 259 7.35 -6.51 -27.18
C ALA A 259 6.12 -7.36 -26.83
#